data_AF-A0A3P8XK09-F1
#
_entry.id   AF-A0A3P8XK09-F1
#
_cell.length_a   1.000
_cell.length_b   1.000
_cell.length_c   1.000
_cell.angle_alpha   90.00
_cell.angle_beta   90.00
_cell.angle_gamma   90.00
#
_symmetry.space_group_name_H-M   'P 1'
#
loop_
_entity.id
_entity.type
_entity.pdbx_description
1 polymer ?
#
loop_
_entity_poly.entity_id
_entity_poly.type
_entity_poly.pdbx_seq_one_letter_code
_entity_poly.pdbx_strand_id
1 'polypeptide(L)'
;MSGQSITDRIAAAQHSMTGSAISKAVCKATTHEVSGPKKKHLDYLIHCTNELNVSVPHLADTLFERTANNSWVVVFKALITTHHLMMYGNERLIQYLASRNTLFNLNNFLDKGALQGYDMSTFIRRYSRYLNEKAMSYRLVAVDFTKMKRGVDGVMRTMNVEKLIKTLPIIQNQLDALLDFQANSNELTNGVINSAFMLLFKDSIRLFAAYNEGVINMLEKYFDMKKNQCKDALEIYKTFLNRMTKLSEFLKVAEQVGIDQGDIPDLTQAPSSLLEALEQHLASLEGRKIKELSTATRASTLSSAVSSLSSTGISLSRMDEKEDDNRLKVRRVHSPLPLYSIFLRQTSMRRCGTTWSFISVSGVFSFSTCSVPNLTSDLFNLQPTFNPHIHTVQSNNNAWGDIQPQTNTHTPPYTQTHISTQINSDSC
;
A
#
# COMPACT_ATOMS: atom_id res chain seq x y z
N MET A 1 30.84 -14.14 10.42
CA MET A 1 31.19 -13.31 9.24
C MET A 1 29.91 -12.63 8.75
N SER A 2 29.88 -11.31 8.54
CA SER A 2 28.64 -10.61 8.15
C SER A 2 28.20 -11.04 6.75
N GLY A 3 26.98 -11.57 6.60
CA GLY A 3 26.39 -11.95 5.30
C GLY A 3 26.07 -10.79 4.35
N GLN A 4 26.73 -9.64 4.49
CA GLN A 4 26.58 -8.47 3.61
C GLN A 4 27.61 -8.52 2.48
N SER A 5 27.15 -8.26 1.25
CA SER A 5 28.02 -8.28 0.07
C SER A 5 29.06 -7.14 0.11
N ILE A 6 30.09 -7.21 -0.75
CA ILE A 6 31.04 -6.11 -0.94
C ILE A 6 30.32 -4.87 -1.47
N THR A 7 29.39 -5.03 -2.42
CA THR A 7 28.60 -3.93 -2.99
C THR A 7 27.76 -3.21 -1.93
N ASP A 8 27.14 -3.96 -1.01
CA ASP A 8 26.37 -3.41 0.11
C ASP A 8 27.26 -2.61 1.07
N ARG A 9 28.46 -3.12 1.37
CA ARG A 9 29.41 -2.44 2.25
C ARG A 9 29.93 -1.13 1.64
N ILE A 10 30.21 -1.12 0.33
CA ILE A 10 30.63 0.08 -0.39
C ILE A 10 29.53 1.14 -0.38
N ALA A 11 28.29 0.78 -0.74
CA ALA A 11 27.17 1.71 -0.73
C ALA A 11 26.91 2.31 0.66
N ALA A 12 26.93 1.47 1.72
CA ALA A 12 26.76 1.96 3.09
C ALA A 12 27.94 2.84 3.56
N ALA A 13 29.15 2.59 3.08
CA ALA A 13 30.32 3.42 3.36
C ALA A 13 30.24 4.78 2.67
N GLN A 14 29.81 4.84 1.40
CA GLN A 14 29.59 6.09 0.67
C GLN A 14 28.63 7.02 1.41
N HIS A 15 27.50 6.51 1.90
CA HIS A 15 26.57 7.33 2.69
C HIS A 15 27.08 7.70 4.09
N SER A 16 28.05 6.94 4.62
CA SER A 16 28.75 7.35 5.85
C SER A 16 29.69 8.53 5.57
N MET A 17 30.29 8.59 4.38
CA MET A 17 31.15 9.70 3.96
C MET A 17 30.34 10.95 3.63
N THR A 18 29.14 10.82 3.07
CA THR A 18 28.24 11.96 2.82
C THR A 18 27.43 12.40 4.04
N GLY A 19 27.57 11.71 5.18
CA GLY A 19 26.89 12.06 6.45
C GLY A 19 25.39 11.71 6.49
N SER A 20 24.81 11.13 5.44
CA SER A 20 23.39 10.78 5.40
C SER A 20 23.09 9.48 6.15
N ALA A 21 22.70 9.61 7.42
CA ALA A 21 22.30 8.47 8.25
C ALA A 21 21.06 7.73 7.70
N ILE A 22 20.14 8.47 7.07
CA ILE A 22 18.93 7.92 6.42
C ILE A 22 19.32 7.03 5.25
N SER A 23 20.15 7.53 4.33
CA SER A 23 20.52 6.77 3.13
C SER A 23 21.32 5.53 3.50
N LYS A 24 22.20 5.63 4.49
CA LYS A 24 22.90 4.47 5.06
C LYS A 24 21.92 3.43 5.65
N ALA A 25 20.90 3.86 6.38
CA ALA A 25 19.91 2.94 6.96
C ALA A 25 19.06 2.27 5.88
N VAL A 26 18.65 3.01 4.83
CA VAL A 26 17.95 2.45 3.67
C VAL A 26 18.81 1.40 2.98
N CYS A 27 20.07 1.68 2.66
CA CYS A 27 20.97 0.69 2.05
C CYS A 27 21.12 -0.57 2.89
N LYS A 28 21.19 -0.44 4.22
CA LYS A 28 21.26 -1.58 5.15
C LYS A 28 19.95 -2.37 5.26
N ALA A 29 18.80 -1.73 5.04
CA ALA A 29 17.51 -2.40 4.95
C ALA A 29 17.34 -3.14 3.61
N THR A 30 17.95 -2.63 2.54
CA THR A 30 17.82 -3.12 1.15
C THR A 30 19.12 -3.76 0.62
N THR A 31 19.77 -4.59 1.43
CA THR A 31 20.97 -5.35 1.03
C THR A 31 20.64 -6.45 0.02
N HIS A 32 21.65 -7.01 -0.65
CA HIS A 32 21.49 -8.15 -1.57
C HIS A 32 21.29 -9.51 -0.85
N GLU A 33 21.29 -9.52 0.47
CA GLU A 33 21.00 -10.70 1.28
C GLU A 33 19.53 -11.13 1.10
N VAL A 34 19.32 -12.40 0.70
CA VAL A 34 17.99 -13.01 0.43
C VAL A 34 17.26 -13.34 1.74
N SER A 35 17.04 -12.30 2.54
CA SER A 35 16.22 -12.31 3.73
C SER A 35 15.48 -10.97 3.81
N GLY A 36 14.37 -10.96 4.56
CA GLY A 36 13.60 -9.74 4.80
C GLY A 36 14.45 -8.60 5.37
N PRO A 37 14.02 -7.33 5.21
CA PRO A 37 14.70 -6.21 5.84
C PRO A 37 14.84 -6.40 7.35
N LYS A 38 16.06 -6.26 7.88
CA LYS A 38 16.34 -6.53 9.29
C LYS A 38 15.60 -5.52 10.18
N LYS A 39 14.90 -6.03 11.20
CA LYS A 39 14.07 -5.23 12.13
C LYS A 39 14.77 -3.97 12.66
N LYS A 40 16.03 -4.09 13.12
CA LYS A 40 16.81 -2.94 13.62
C LYS A 40 16.94 -1.76 12.64
N HIS A 41 16.91 -2.02 11.33
CA HIS A 41 16.97 -0.97 10.31
C HIS A 41 15.59 -0.39 10.04
N LEU A 42 14.54 -1.23 10.06
CA LEU A 42 13.16 -0.78 9.99
C LEU A 42 12.79 0.10 11.19
N ASP A 43 13.12 -0.32 12.41
CA ASP A 43 12.87 0.44 13.65
C ASP A 43 13.54 1.82 13.61
N TYR A 44 14.79 1.89 13.12
CA TYR A 44 15.49 3.16 12.94
C TYR A 44 14.81 4.06 11.89
N LEU A 45 14.36 3.50 10.77
CA LEU A 45 13.67 4.27 9.74
C LEU A 45 12.29 4.75 10.23
N ILE A 46 11.55 3.94 11.00
CA ILE A 46 10.31 4.35 11.67
C ILE A 46 10.60 5.53 12.60
N HIS A 47 11.64 5.45 13.43
CA HIS A 47 12.06 6.55 14.28
C HIS A 47 12.31 7.83 13.45
N CYS A 48 13.07 7.73 12.36
CA CYS A 48 13.29 8.85 11.44
C CYS A 48 11.99 9.47 10.90
N THR A 49 10.92 8.69 10.64
CA THR A 49 9.65 9.28 10.17
C THR A 49 8.93 10.11 11.24
N ASN A 50 9.17 9.85 12.53
CA ASN A 50 8.55 10.58 13.64
C ASN A 50 9.29 11.89 13.96
N GLU A 51 10.57 11.98 13.60
CA GLU A 51 11.38 13.17 13.82
C GLU A 51 10.95 14.32 12.87
N LEU A 52 10.56 15.47 13.44
CA LEU A 52 10.09 16.62 12.65
C LEU A 52 11.19 17.17 11.73
N ASN A 53 12.43 17.16 12.20
CA ASN A 53 13.61 17.67 11.49
C ASN A 53 14.12 16.72 10.40
N VAL A 54 13.57 15.51 10.29
CA VAL A 54 13.94 14.57 9.23
C VAL A 54 13.13 14.87 7.97
N SER A 55 13.83 14.98 6.84
CA SER A 55 13.22 15.12 5.52
C SER A 55 12.57 13.81 5.06
N VAL A 56 11.25 13.75 5.14
CA VAL A 56 10.44 12.66 4.58
C VAL A 56 10.59 12.53 3.05
N PRO A 57 10.64 13.63 2.26
CA PRO A 57 10.95 13.55 0.83
C PRO A 57 12.26 12.82 0.55
N HIS A 58 13.34 13.19 1.25
CA HIS A 58 14.66 12.57 1.07
C HIS A 58 14.66 11.07 1.38
N LEU A 59 13.96 10.66 2.45
CA LEU A 59 13.78 9.25 2.79
C LEU A 59 13.06 8.48 1.67
N ALA A 60 11.95 9.02 1.18
CA ALA A 60 11.17 8.41 0.12
C ALA A 60 11.94 8.36 -1.21
N ASP A 61 12.64 9.43 -1.58
CA ASP A 61 13.49 9.49 -2.78
C ASP A 61 14.62 8.46 -2.71
N THR A 62 15.26 8.31 -1.55
CA THR A 62 16.27 7.25 -1.39
C THR A 62 15.66 5.86 -1.57
N LEU A 63 14.43 5.61 -1.11
CA LEU A 63 13.74 4.32 -1.34
C LEU A 63 13.40 4.12 -2.83
N PHE A 64 12.96 5.17 -3.53
CA PHE A 64 12.72 5.10 -4.97
C PHE A 64 14.00 4.80 -5.76
N GLU A 65 15.13 5.40 -5.39
CA GLU A 65 16.44 5.07 -5.98
C GLU A 65 16.79 3.59 -5.80
N ARG A 66 16.47 2.99 -4.64
CA ARG A 66 16.67 1.54 -4.44
C ARG A 66 15.79 0.70 -5.35
N THR A 67 14.57 1.15 -5.68
CA THR A 67 13.68 0.43 -6.61
C THR A 67 14.14 0.50 -8.08
N ALA A 68 15.06 1.39 -8.42
CA ALA A 68 15.70 1.45 -9.75
C ALA A 68 16.87 0.46 -9.90
N ASN A 69 17.16 -0.36 -8.89
CA ASN A 69 18.20 -1.38 -8.97
C ASN A 69 17.78 -2.56 -9.88
N ASN A 70 18.75 -3.24 -10.49
CA ASN A 70 18.46 -4.40 -11.33
C ASN A 70 18.20 -5.69 -10.52
N SER A 71 18.67 -5.75 -9.27
CA SER A 71 18.50 -6.91 -8.40
C SER A 71 17.09 -6.96 -7.82
N TRP A 72 16.38 -8.06 -8.10
CA TRP A 72 15.06 -8.31 -7.53
C TRP A 72 15.06 -8.22 -6.00
N VAL A 73 16.12 -8.68 -5.32
CA VAL A 73 16.24 -8.66 -3.86
C VAL A 73 16.20 -7.23 -3.33
N VAL A 74 16.99 -6.34 -3.95
CA VAL A 74 17.09 -4.93 -3.54
C VAL A 74 15.76 -4.22 -3.78
N VAL A 75 15.18 -4.39 -4.97
CA VAL A 75 13.91 -3.75 -5.35
C VAL A 75 12.78 -4.22 -4.44
N PHE A 76 12.65 -5.53 -4.23
CA PHE A 76 11.58 -6.07 -3.39
C PHE A 76 11.73 -5.61 -1.93
N LYS A 77 12.96 -5.61 -1.39
CA LYS A 77 13.21 -5.10 -0.02
C LYS A 77 12.96 -3.61 0.12
N ALA A 78 13.18 -2.81 -0.92
CA ALA A 78 12.82 -1.40 -0.92
C ALA A 78 11.29 -1.21 -0.87
N LEU A 79 10.53 -2.00 -1.63
CA LEU A 79 9.06 -2.01 -1.55
C LEU A 79 8.59 -2.47 -0.15
N ILE A 80 9.15 -3.55 0.39
CA ILE A 80 8.82 -4.06 1.74
C ILE A 80 9.11 -3.01 2.81
N THR A 81 10.26 -2.35 2.71
CA THR A 81 10.64 -1.26 3.64
C THR A 81 9.65 -0.10 3.53
N THR A 82 9.26 0.30 2.32
CA THR A 82 8.25 1.34 2.12
C THR A 82 6.91 0.95 2.75
N HIS A 83 6.41 -0.26 2.47
CA HIS A 83 5.16 -0.75 3.04
C HIS A 83 5.21 -0.75 4.57
N HIS A 84 6.33 -1.23 5.14
CA HIS A 84 6.53 -1.24 6.59
C HIS A 84 6.47 0.16 7.18
N LEU A 85 7.06 1.17 6.53
CA LEU A 85 6.98 2.55 6.99
C LEU A 85 5.59 3.16 6.82
N MET A 86 4.83 2.79 5.78
CA MET A 86 3.42 3.19 5.63
C MET A 86 2.55 2.66 6.78
N MET A 87 2.79 1.41 7.21
CA MET A 87 2.05 0.78 8.30
C MET A 87 2.46 1.30 9.68
N TYR A 88 3.76 1.26 10.01
CA TYR A 88 4.22 1.47 11.39
C TYR A 88 4.88 2.84 11.62
N GLY A 89 5.24 3.56 10.55
CA GLY A 89 5.81 4.90 10.62
C GLY A 89 4.76 5.99 10.81
N ASN A 90 5.25 7.23 10.85
CA ASN A 90 4.43 8.43 10.91
C ASN A 90 3.65 8.64 9.60
N GLU A 91 2.42 9.17 9.70
CA GLU A 91 1.55 9.42 8.55
C GLU A 91 2.15 10.41 7.54
N ARG A 92 3.10 11.26 7.95
CA ARG A 92 3.85 12.16 7.04
C ARG A 92 4.40 11.42 5.82
N LEU A 93 4.84 10.17 5.96
CA LEU A 93 5.34 9.40 4.82
C LEU A 93 4.23 9.06 3.83
N ILE A 94 3.13 8.45 4.28
CA ILE A 94 2.04 8.09 3.36
C ILE A 94 1.36 9.33 2.75
N GLN A 95 1.28 10.44 3.50
CA GLN A 95 0.83 11.74 3.00
C GLN A 95 1.75 12.24 1.87
N TYR A 96 3.06 12.19 2.06
CA TYR A 96 4.01 12.57 1.01
C TYR A 96 3.87 11.66 -0.22
N LEU A 97 3.80 10.34 -0.05
CA LEU A 97 3.61 9.41 -1.16
C LEU A 97 2.29 9.68 -1.91
N ALA A 98 1.20 9.89 -1.19
CA ALA A 98 -0.11 10.22 -1.75
C ALA A 98 -0.12 11.57 -2.50
N SER A 99 0.75 12.52 -2.12
CA SER A 99 0.87 13.81 -2.80
C SER A 99 1.63 13.76 -4.14
N ARG A 100 2.34 12.66 -4.42
CA ARG A 100 3.12 12.51 -5.65
C ARG A 100 2.24 12.08 -6.83
N ASN A 101 2.59 12.58 -8.01
CA ASN A 101 1.98 12.14 -9.28
C ASN A 101 2.48 10.75 -9.71
N THR A 102 3.73 10.42 -9.38
CA THR A 102 4.37 9.15 -9.73
C THR A 102 5.05 8.54 -8.50
N LEU A 103 4.82 7.23 -8.34
CA LEU A 103 5.38 6.39 -7.28
C LEU A 103 6.29 5.33 -7.90
N PHE A 104 5.94 4.04 -7.77
CA PHE A 104 6.74 2.95 -8.33
C PHE A 104 6.33 2.67 -9.77
N ASN A 105 7.27 2.79 -10.71
CA ASN A 105 7.07 2.41 -12.11
C ASN A 105 7.75 1.08 -12.41
N LEU A 106 7.20 -0.01 -11.85
CA LEU A 106 7.80 -1.35 -11.93
C LEU A 106 6.99 -2.31 -12.82
N ASN A 107 6.00 -1.83 -13.58
CA ASN A 107 5.11 -2.68 -14.40
C ASN A 107 5.84 -3.64 -15.35
N ASN A 108 7.03 -3.24 -15.82
CA ASN A 108 7.89 -4.03 -16.72
C ASN A 108 9.17 -4.53 -16.05
N PHE A 109 9.25 -4.49 -14.71
CA PHE A 109 10.42 -4.96 -13.98
C PHE A 109 10.68 -6.44 -14.28
N LEU A 110 11.94 -6.77 -14.59
CA LEU A 110 12.39 -8.12 -14.88
C LEU A 110 13.88 -8.28 -14.56
N ASP A 111 14.17 -9.12 -13.57
CA ASP A 111 15.55 -9.54 -13.26
C ASP A 111 15.84 -10.88 -13.93
N LYS A 112 16.67 -10.85 -14.98
CA LYS A 112 17.16 -12.05 -15.70
C LYS A 112 18.50 -12.55 -15.16
N GLY A 113 19.13 -11.82 -14.24
CA GLY A 113 20.48 -12.11 -13.75
C GLY A 113 20.54 -13.20 -12.70
N ALA A 114 19.41 -13.53 -12.06
CA ALA A 114 19.31 -14.57 -11.03
C ALA A 114 18.28 -15.63 -11.41
N LEU A 115 18.56 -16.90 -11.07
CA LEU A 115 17.66 -18.03 -11.34
C LEU A 115 16.25 -17.81 -10.75
N GLN A 116 16.17 -17.27 -9.52
CA GLN A 116 14.91 -16.90 -8.87
C GLN A 116 14.37 -15.53 -9.30
N GLY A 117 15.17 -14.72 -10.02
CA GLY A 117 14.83 -13.35 -10.36
C GLY A 117 13.60 -13.26 -11.27
N TYR A 118 13.44 -14.21 -12.18
CA TYR A 118 12.32 -14.26 -13.11
C TYR A 118 10.97 -14.38 -12.37
N ASP A 119 10.84 -15.35 -11.47
CA ASP A 119 9.62 -15.58 -10.70
C ASP A 119 9.32 -14.42 -9.76
N MET A 120 10.34 -13.93 -9.04
CA MET A 120 10.20 -12.82 -8.10
C MET A 120 9.83 -11.51 -8.78
N SER A 121 10.18 -11.32 -10.06
CA SER A 121 9.80 -10.14 -10.83
C SER A 121 8.29 -10.01 -11.01
N THR A 122 7.56 -11.13 -11.09
CA THR A 122 6.09 -11.13 -11.13
C THR A 122 5.49 -10.61 -9.82
N PHE A 123 6.02 -11.06 -8.68
CA PHE A 123 5.55 -10.60 -7.37
C PHE A 123 5.93 -9.15 -7.09
N ILE A 124 7.10 -8.68 -7.55
CA ILE A 124 7.50 -7.27 -7.46
C ILE A 124 6.52 -6.37 -8.20
N ARG A 125 6.12 -6.75 -9.42
CA ARG A 125 5.12 -6.01 -10.22
C ARG A 125 3.81 -5.88 -9.46
N ARG A 126 3.24 -7.02 -9.02
CA ARG A 126 1.97 -7.08 -8.28
C ARG A 126 2.03 -6.29 -6.97
N TYR A 127 3.11 -6.47 -6.19
CA TYR A 127 3.30 -5.79 -4.91
C TYR A 127 3.48 -4.27 -5.07
N SER A 128 4.22 -3.82 -6.10
CA SER A 128 4.36 -2.40 -6.41
C SER A 128 3.02 -1.76 -6.78
N ARG A 129 2.18 -2.47 -7.54
CA ARG A 129 0.82 -2.03 -7.88
C ARG A 129 -0.02 -1.85 -6.63
N TYR A 130 0.03 -2.80 -5.69
CA TYR A 130 -0.65 -2.67 -4.41
C TYR A 130 -0.19 -1.43 -3.62
N LEU A 131 1.11 -1.16 -3.51
CA LEU A 131 1.61 0.02 -2.78
C LEU A 131 1.20 1.34 -3.45
N ASN A 132 1.21 1.38 -4.78
CA ASN A 132 0.67 2.51 -5.53
C ASN A 132 -0.82 2.69 -5.19
N GLU A 133 -1.62 1.64 -5.25
CA GLU A 133 -3.06 1.69 -4.94
C GLU A 133 -3.33 2.11 -3.49
N LYS A 134 -2.54 1.64 -2.51
CA LYS A 134 -2.64 2.08 -1.11
C LYS A 134 -2.40 3.58 -0.96
N ALA A 135 -1.41 4.14 -1.67
CA ALA A 135 -1.17 5.59 -1.66
C ALA A 135 -2.26 6.37 -2.41
N MET A 136 -2.78 5.84 -3.52
CA MET A 136 -3.90 6.45 -4.26
C MET A 136 -5.18 6.46 -3.43
N SER A 137 -5.47 5.37 -2.74
CA SER A 137 -6.56 5.26 -1.79
C SER A 137 -6.46 6.34 -0.69
N TYR A 138 -5.28 6.47 -0.06
CA TYR A 138 -5.04 7.54 0.91
C TYR A 138 -5.26 8.93 0.30
N ARG A 139 -4.81 9.17 -0.94
CA ARG A 139 -5.02 10.45 -1.64
C ARG A 139 -6.50 10.80 -1.81
N LEU A 140 -7.35 9.81 -2.11
CA LEU A 140 -8.77 10.03 -2.40
C LEU A 140 -9.60 10.29 -1.14
N VAL A 141 -9.24 9.70 0.00
CA VAL A 141 -10.04 9.80 1.23
C VAL A 141 -9.35 10.55 2.38
N ALA A 142 -8.06 10.88 2.24
CA ALA A 142 -7.22 11.52 3.25
C ALA A 142 -7.11 10.76 4.59
N VAL A 143 -7.20 9.43 4.52
CA VAL A 143 -7.13 8.54 5.69
C VAL A 143 -6.67 7.14 5.25
N ASP A 144 -5.89 6.46 6.09
CA ASP A 144 -5.50 5.06 5.83
C ASP A 144 -6.61 4.14 6.34
N PHE A 145 -7.25 3.40 5.43
CA PHE A 145 -8.30 2.44 5.79
C PHE A 145 -7.84 1.40 6.80
N THR A 146 -6.55 1.05 6.84
CA THR A 146 -6.03 0.07 7.80
C THR A 146 -5.80 0.66 9.19
N LYS A 147 -5.88 1.98 9.36
CA LYS A 147 -5.68 2.67 10.65
C LYS A 147 -6.94 3.36 11.17
N MET A 148 -8.08 3.15 10.52
CA MET A 148 -9.34 3.77 10.92
C MET A 148 -9.84 3.23 12.26
N LYS A 149 -10.45 4.11 13.05
CA LYS A 149 -11.22 3.69 14.23
C LYS A 149 -12.31 2.69 13.84
N ARG A 150 -12.35 1.57 14.56
CA ARG A 150 -13.28 0.45 14.40
C ARG A 150 -14.40 0.46 15.44
N GLY A 151 -15.39 -0.41 15.23
CA GLY A 151 -16.49 -0.69 16.15
C GLY A 151 -17.76 0.11 15.86
N VAL A 152 -18.66 0.17 16.84
CA VAL A 152 -19.98 0.81 16.71
C VAL A 152 -19.83 2.30 16.33
N ASP A 153 -18.85 2.99 16.92
CA ASP A 153 -18.50 4.38 16.59
C ASP A 153 -17.35 4.47 15.56
N GLY A 154 -17.15 3.42 14.78
CA GLY A 154 -16.13 3.35 13.74
C GLY A 154 -16.42 4.30 12.58
N VAL A 155 -15.37 4.75 11.89
CA VAL A 155 -15.50 5.73 10.79
C VAL A 155 -16.37 5.18 9.67
N MET A 156 -16.15 3.92 9.27
CA MET A 156 -16.92 3.26 8.22
C MET A 156 -18.34 2.92 8.69
N ARG A 157 -18.51 2.61 9.98
CA ARG A 157 -19.79 2.23 10.60
C ARG A 157 -20.78 3.39 10.68
N THR A 158 -20.27 4.61 10.87
CA THR A 158 -21.07 5.83 11.11
C THR A 158 -21.16 6.76 9.90
N MET A 159 -20.40 6.49 8.82
CA MET A 159 -20.38 7.32 7.62
C MET A 159 -21.79 7.50 7.01
N ASN A 160 -22.07 8.71 6.49
CA ASN A 160 -23.30 8.99 5.76
C ASN A 160 -23.33 8.22 4.42
N VAL A 161 -24.54 7.91 3.93
CA VAL A 161 -24.75 7.06 2.75
C VAL A 161 -24.09 7.63 1.50
N GLU A 162 -24.22 8.93 1.26
CA GLU A 162 -23.72 9.57 0.03
C GLU A 162 -22.19 9.47 -0.09
N LYS A 163 -21.48 9.66 1.03
CA LYS A 163 -20.03 9.48 1.09
C LYS A 163 -19.66 8.00 1.11
N LEU A 164 -20.42 7.16 1.82
CA LEU A 164 -20.15 5.74 1.97
C LEU A 164 -20.17 4.99 0.64
N ILE A 165 -21.19 5.21 -0.19
CA ILE A 165 -21.32 4.58 -1.52
C ILE A 165 -20.14 4.96 -2.43
N LYS A 166 -19.59 6.17 -2.29
CA LYS A 166 -18.39 6.59 -3.04
C LYS A 166 -17.08 6.06 -2.44
N THR A 167 -17.06 5.81 -1.13
CA THR A 167 -15.87 5.36 -0.39
C THR A 167 -15.65 3.86 -0.54
N LEU A 168 -16.71 3.06 -0.53
CA LEU A 168 -16.63 1.59 -0.64
C LEU A 168 -15.88 1.14 -1.91
N PRO A 169 -16.13 1.68 -3.12
CA PRO A 169 -15.37 1.37 -4.32
C PRO A 169 -13.85 1.62 -4.22
N ILE A 170 -13.42 2.57 -3.38
CA ILE A 170 -12.00 2.87 -3.17
C ILE A 170 -11.34 1.74 -2.35
N ILE A 171 -12.00 1.30 -1.27
CA ILE A 171 -11.56 0.15 -0.47
C ILE A 171 -11.50 -1.11 -1.34
N GLN A 172 -12.53 -1.30 -2.16
CA GLN A 172 -12.66 -2.40 -3.10
C GLN A 172 -11.46 -2.47 -4.07
N ASN A 173 -11.08 -1.35 -4.69
CA ASN A 173 -9.94 -1.31 -5.61
C ASN A 173 -8.61 -1.61 -4.90
N GLN A 174 -8.41 -1.04 -3.70
CA GLN A 174 -7.23 -1.33 -2.89
C GLN A 174 -7.14 -2.80 -2.49
N LEU A 175 -8.27 -3.42 -2.13
CA LEU A 175 -8.33 -4.83 -1.78
C LEU A 175 -8.09 -5.72 -3.01
N ASP A 176 -8.61 -5.37 -4.17
CA ASP A 176 -8.33 -6.11 -5.41
C ASP A 176 -6.83 -6.07 -5.75
N ALA A 177 -6.18 -4.91 -5.66
CA ALA A 177 -4.74 -4.80 -5.89
C ALA A 177 -3.93 -5.63 -4.89
N LEU A 178 -4.41 -5.79 -3.65
CA LEU A 178 -3.82 -6.65 -2.63
C LEU A 178 -3.96 -8.13 -3.02
N LEU A 179 -5.18 -8.56 -3.31
CA LEU A 179 -5.52 -9.95 -3.62
C LEU A 179 -4.92 -10.40 -4.97
N ASP A 180 -4.63 -9.47 -5.87
CA ASP A 180 -3.91 -9.70 -7.13
C ASP A 180 -2.45 -10.12 -6.93
N PHE A 181 -1.93 -10.12 -5.69
CA PHE A 181 -0.63 -10.72 -5.39
C PHE A 181 -0.58 -12.20 -5.76
N GLN A 182 -1.68 -12.94 -5.54
CA GLN A 182 -1.92 -14.32 -6.00
C GLN A 182 -0.68 -15.22 -5.92
N ALA A 183 -0.07 -15.30 -4.74
CA ALA A 183 1.00 -16.24 -4.45
C ALA A 183 0.43 -17.54 -3.91
N ASN A 184 1.02 -18.66 -4.31
CA ASN A 184 0.73 -19.98 -3.76
C ASN A 184 1.71 -20.32 -2.65
N SER A 185 1.36 -21.25 -1.77
CA SER A 185 2.24 -21.70 -0.67
C SER A 185 3.60 -22.20 -1.17
N ASN A 186 3.64 -22.85 -2.33
CA ASN A 186 4.88 -23.34 -2.97
C ASN A 186 5.79 -22.22 -3.53
N GLU A 187 5.28 -21.01 -3.72
CA GLU A 187 6.06 -19.87 -4.25
C GLU A 187 6.65 -19.01 -3.11
N LEU A 188 6.12 -19.17 -1.89
CA LEU A 188 6.53 -18.50 -0.65
C LEU A 188 7.79 -19.17 -0.02
N THR A 189 8.86 -19.22 -0.82
CA THR A 189 10.04 -20.07 -0.55
C THR A 189 11.21 -19.36 0.12
N ASN A 190 11.19 -18.03 0.23
CA ASN A 190 12.32 -17.26 0.74
C ASN A 190 11.89 -16.12 1.67
N GLY A 191 12.82 -15.65 2.49
CA GLY A 191 12.53 -14.64 3.53
C GLY A 191 12.09 -13.27 2.99
N VAL A 192 12.39 -12.94 1.72
CA VAL A 192 12.00 -11.65 1.13
C VAL A 192 10.51 -11.68 0.77
N ILE A 193 10.07 -12.67 -0.03
CA ILE A 193 8.66 -12.79 -0.41
C ILE A 193 7.78 -13.07 0.81
N ASN A 194 8.25 -13.86 1.78
CA ASN A 194 7.51 -14.14 3.01
C ASN A 194 7.31 -12.86 3.85
N SER A 195 8.30 -11.96 3.87
CA SER A 195 8.15 -10.66 4.53
C SER A 195 7.13 -9.76 3.83
N ALA A 196 7.08 -9.77 2.49
CA ALA A 196 6.08 -9.04 1.73
C ALA A 196 4.67 -9.59 1.98
N PHE A 197 4.52 -10.92 1.88
CA PHE A 197 3.25 -11.61 2.10
C PHE A 197 2.70 -11.36 3.51
N MET A 198 3.56 -11.39 4.53
CA MET A 198 3.15 -11.09 5.90
C MET A 198 2.59 -9.67 6.07
N LEU A 199 3.16 -8.67 5.38
CA LEU A 199 2.62 -7.31 5.40
C LEU A 199 1.28 -7.22 4.63
N LEU A 200 1.15 -7.88 3.48
CA LEU A 200 -0.12 -7.95 2.75
C LEU A 200 -1.20 -8.62 3.60
N PHE A 201 -0.86 -9.69 4.30
CA PHE A 201 -1.76 -10.39 5.20
C PHE A 201 -2.28 -9.44 6.30
N LYS A 202 -1.39 -8.72 6.97
CA LYS A 202 -1.80 -7.77 8.00
C LYS A 202 -2.69 -6.65 7.46
N ASP A 203 -2.39 -6.13 6.28
CA ASP A 203 -3.23 -5.11 5.65
C ASP A 203 -4.56 -5.71 5.15
N SER A 204 -4.62 -6.97 4.69
CA SER A 204 -5.86 -7.59 4.23
C SER A 204 -6.89 -7.75 5.36
N ILE A 205 -6.43 -8.14 6.55
CA ILE A 205 -7.28 -8.24 7.74
C ILE A 205 -7.89 -6.88 8.08
N ARG A 206 -7.05 -5.85 8.22
CA ARG A 206 -7.48 -4.51 8.59
C ARG A 206 -8.35 -3.86 7.53
N LEU A 207 -7.99 -4.01 6.25
CA LEU A 207 -8.72 -3.45 5.12
C LEU A 207 -10.09 -4.12 4.98
N PHE A 208 -10.17 -5.44 5.13
CA PHE A 208 -11.44 -6.15 5.07
C PHE A 208 -12.33 -5.83 6.27
N ALA A 209 -11.77 -5.58 7.45
CA ALA A 209 -12.54 -5.08 8.59
C ALA A 209 -13.23 -3.73 8.30
N ALA A 210 -12.49 -2.76 7.71
CA ALA A 210 -13.08 -1.50 7.22
C ALA A 210 -14.18 -1.74 6.21
N TYR A 211 -13.91 -2.63 5.26
CA TYR A 211 -14.84 -2.93 4.19
C TYR A 211 -16.14 -3.51 4.74
N ASN A 212 -16.03 -4.48 5.67
CA ASN A 212 -17.15 -5.14 6.32
C ASN A 212 -18.00 -4.17 7.15
N GLU A 213 -17.38 -3.27 7.93
CA GLU A 213 -18.12 -2.21 8.65
C GLU A 213 -18.90 -1.29 7.72
N GLY A 214 -18.29 -0.91 6.59
CA GLY A 214 -18.94 -0.06 5.60
C GLY A 214 -20.10 -0.77 4.89
N VAL A 215 -19.97 -2.06 4.59
CA VAL A 215 -21.05 -2.86 3.99
C VAL A 215 -22.20 -3.04 4.98
N ILE A 216 -21.93 -3.32 6.26
CA ILE A 216 -23.00 -3.39 7.28
C ILE A 216 -23.76 -2.06 7.35
N ASN A 217 -23.04 -0.93 7.45
CA ASN A 217 -23.64 0.41 7.47
C ASN A 217 -24.51 0.68 6.23
N MET A 218 -24.03 0.28 5.05
CA MET A 218 -24.78 0.41 3.79
C MET A 218 -26.06 -0.44 3.80
N LEU A 219 -25.97 -1.70 4.24
CA LEU A 219 -27.11 -2.63 4.26
C LEU A 219 -28.20 -2.18 5.22
N GLU A 220 -27.84 -1.67 6.41
CA GLU A 220 -28.82 -1.16 7.38
C GLU A 220 -29.66 0.01 6.87
N LYS A 221 -29.08 0.81 5.98
CA LYS A 221 -29.74 1.99 5.40
C LYS A 221 -30.36 1.70 4.04
N TYR A 222 -30.19 0.50 3.48
CA TYR A 222 -30.51 0.19 2.08
C TYR A 222 -31.97 0.43 1.71
N PHE A 223 -32.90 0.04 2.59
CA PHE A 223 -34.34 0.17 2.31
C PHE A 223 -34.85 1.61 2.37
N ASP A 224 -34.05 2.53 2.91
CA ASP A 224 -34.34 3.98 2.95
C ASP A 224 -33.61 4.75 1.83
N MET A 225 -32.82 4.07 1.00
CA MET A 225 -32.05 4.69 -0.09
C MET A 225 -32.92 5.02 -1.30
N LYS A 226 -32.47 6.02 -2.08
CA LYS A 226 -33.07 6.33 -3.38
C LYS A 226 -32.74 5.25 -4.40
N LYS A 227 -33.58 5.08 -5.43
CA LYS A 227 -33.40 4.11 -6.52
C LYS A 227 -31.96 4.00 -7.05
N ASN A 228 -31.29 5.11 -7.37
CA ASN A 228 -29.92 5.08 -7.90
C ASN A 228 -28.91 4.60 -6.84
N GLN A 229 -29.06 5.03 -5.59
CA GLN A 229 -28.23 4.55 -4.48
C GLN A 229 -28.44 3.06 -4.23
N CYS A 230 -29.68 2.54 -4.35
CA CYS A 230 -29.97 1.12 -4.25
C CYS A 230 -29.28 0.30 -5.35
N LYS A 231 -29.14 0.85 -6.56
CA LYS A 231 -28.41 0.21 -7.68
C LYS A 231 -26.92 0.10 -7.33
N ASP A 232 -26.30 1.22 -6.99
CA ASP A 232 -24.87 1.29 -6.67
C ASP A 232 -24.55 0.39 -5.45
N ALA A 233 -25.38 0.47 -4.40
CA ALA A 233 -25.21 -0.33 -3.19
C ALA A 233 -25.36 -1.84 -3.45
N LEU A 234 -26.29 -2.24 -4.33
CA LEU A 234 -26.46 -3.64 -4.70
C LEU A 234 -25.25 -4.18 -5.47
N GLU A 235 -24.70 -3.39 -6.40
CA GLU A 235 -23.47 -3.75 -7.12
C GLU A 235 -22.27 -3.87 -6.17
N ILE A 236 -22.13 -2.93 -5.25
CA ILE A 236 -21.11 -2.95 -4.19
C ILE A 236 -21.24 -4.24 -3.36
N TYR A 237 -22.46 -4.61 -2.96
CA TYR A 237 -22.70 -5.82 -2.17
C TYR A 237 -22.41 -7.12 -2.94
N LYS A 238 -22.82 -7.21 -4.21
CA LYS A 238 -22.46 -8.36 -5.06
C LYS A 238 -20.94 -8.52 -5.18
N THR A 239 -20.23 -7.40 -5.37
CA THR A 239 -18.77 -7.43 -5.48
C THR A 239 -18.11 -7.72 -4.13
N PHE A 240 -18.71 -7.30 -3.01
CA PHE A 240 -18.28 -7.70 -1.66
C PHE A 240 -18.28 -9.21 -1.48
N LEU A 241 -19.36 -9.90 -1.87
CA LEU A 241 -19.46 -11.35 -1.74
C LEU A 241 -18.36 -12.07 -2.52
N ASN A 242 -18.06 -11.64 -3.75
CA ASN A 242 -16.98 -12.19 -4.55
C ASN A 242 -15.60 -11.98 -3.89
N ARG A 243 -15.35 -10.78 -3.35
CA ARG A 243 -14.08 -10.47 -2.66
C ARG A 243 -13.92 -11.22 -1.35
N MET A 244 -15.01 -11.51 -0.64
CA MET A 244 -14.98 -12.37 0.55
C MET A 244 -14.48 -13.78 0.23
N THR A 245 -14.92 -14.35 -0.89
CA THR A 245 -14.43 -15.66 -1.37
C THR A 245 -12.93 -15.61 -1.70
N LYS A 246 -12.48 -14.60 -2.47
CA LYS A 246 -11.05 -14.42 -2.79
C LYS A 246 -10.19 -14.21 -1.54
N LEU A 247 -10.70 -13.47 -0.55
CA LEU A 247 -9.99 -13.31 0.72
C LEU A 247 -9.88 -14.65 1.46
N SER A 248 -10.93 -15.47 1.48
CA SER A 248 -10.86 -16.81 2.07
C SER A 248 -9.77 -17.66 1.43
N GLU A 249 -9.63 -17.63 0.10
CA GLU A 249 -8.54 -18.32 -0.62
C GLU A 249 -7.17 -17.78 -0.22
N PHE A 250 -7.02 -16.46 -0.14
CA PHE A 250 -5.77 -15.83 0.32
C PHE A 250 -5.41 -16.22 1.76
N LEU A 251 -6.39 -16.29 2.66
CA LEU A 251 -6.20 -16.70 4.06
C LEU A 251 -5.84 -18.19 4.20
N LYS A 252 -6.32 -19.07 3.30
CA LYS A 252 -5.89 -20.47 3.26
C LYS A 252 -4.41 -20.60 2.90
N VAL A 253 -3.91 -19.77 1.98
CA VAL A 253 -2.45 -19.74 1.69
C VAL A 253 -1.67 -19.29 2.92
N ALA A 254 -2.18 -18.29 3.66
CA ALA A 254 -1.57 -17.83 4.91
C ALA A 254 -1.46 -18.96 5.96
N GLU A 255 -2.52 -19.75 6.12
CA GLU A 255 -2.50 -20.94 6.99
C GLU A 255 -1.41 -21.95 6.58
N GLN A 256 -1.32 -22.25 5.28
CA GLN A 256 -0.37 -23.22 4.75
C GLN A 256 1.09 -22.83 4.93
N VAL A 257 1.40 -21.53 5.00
CA VAL A 257 2.76 -21.03 5.24
C VAL A 257 3.08 -20.82 6.73
N GLY A 258 2.20 -21.30 7.62
CA GLY A 258 2.44 -21.35 9.06
C GLY A 258 2.03 -20.09 9.81
N ILE A 259 1.08 -19.30 9.29
CA ILE A 259 0.36 -18.31 10.12
C ILE A 259 -0.59 -19.10 11.03
N ASP A 260 -0.48 -18.85 12.34
CA ASP A 260 -1.28 -19.56 13.35
C ASP A 260 -2.77 -19.43 13.05
N GLN A 261 -3.52 -20.53 13.17
CA GLN A 261 -4.98 -20.51 12.95
C GLN A 261 -5.71 -19.50 13.85
N GLY A 262 -5.18 -19.24 15.05
CA GLY A 262 -5.72 -18.22 15.95
C GLY A 262 -5.52 -16.77 15.47
N ASP A 263 -4.64 -16.59 14.47
CA ASP A 263 -4.40 -15.34 13.77
C ASP A 263 -5.05 -15.36 12.37
N ILE A 264 -6.02 -16.24 12.09
CA ILE A 264 -6.78 -16.23 10.83
C ILE A 264 -8.27 -15.99 11.17
N PRO A 265 -8.92 -14.98 10.56
CA PRO A 265 -10.29 -14.67 10.90
C PRO A 265 -11.24 -15.68 10.27
N ASP A 266 -12.19 -16.18 11.05
CA ASP A 266 -13.31 -16.92 10.50
C ASP A 266 -14.21 -16.00 9.66
N LEU A 267 -14.51 -16.41 8.42
CA LEU A 267 -15.33 -15.69 7.46
C LEU A 267 -16.65 -16.44 7.28
N THR A 268 -17.71 -15.95 7.94
CA THR A 268 -19.05 -16.53 7.78
C THR A 268 -19.71 -15.97 6.53
N GLN A 269 -20.15 -16.84 5.62
CA GLN A 269 -20.89 -16.38 4.44
C GLN A 269 -22.24 -15.77 4.82
N ALA A 270 -22.60 -14.69 4.13
CA ALA A 270 -23.91 -14.07 4.29
C ALA A 270 -25.02 -14.96 3.69
N PRO A 271 -26.23 -14.99 4.28
CA PRO A 271 -27.36 -15.74 3.74
C PRO A 271 -27.71 -15.28 2.31
N SER A 272 -27.92 -16.24 1.39
CA SER A 272 -28.31 -15.97 0.00
C SER A 272 -29.66 -15.22 -0.11
N SER A 273 -30.56 -15.47 0.84
CA SER A 273 -31.88 -14.82 0.93
C SER A 273 -31.82 -13.29 1.07
N LEU A 274 -30.72 -12.73 1.60
CA LEU A 274 -30.57 -11.28 1.65
C LEU A 274 -30.44 -10.70 0.24
N LEU A 275 -29.64 -11.33 -0.64
CA LEU A 275 -29.41 -10.82 -1.98
C LEU A 275 -30.72 -10.71 -2.77
N GLU A 276 -31.57 -11.74 -2.67
CA GLU A 276 -32.90 -11.75 -3.28
C GLU A 276 -33.78 -10.63 -2.74
N ALA A 277 -33.76 -10.38 -1.42
CA ALA A 277 -34.54 -9.31 -0.80
C ALA A 277 -34.12 -7.91 -1.28
N LEU A 278 -32.81 -7.67 -1.46
CA LEU A 278 -32.28 -6.42 -2.00
C LEU A 278 -32.69 -6.22 -3.46
N GLU A 279 -32.57 -7.27 -4.28
CA GLU A 279 -32.96 -7.24 -5.70
C GLU A 279 -34.46 -6.97 -5.89
N GLN A 280 -35.31 -7.60 -5.08
CA GLN A 280 -36.75 -7.38 -5.12
C GLN A 280 -37.13 -5.94 -4.73
N HIS A 281 -36.47 -5.37 -3.72
CA HIS A 281 -36.71 -3.97 -3.33
C HIS A 281 -36.29 -2.98 -4.43
N LEU A 282 -35.12 -3.18 -5.05
CA LEU A 282 -34.70 -2.35 -6.17
C LEU A 282 -35.69 -2.46 -7.35
N ALA A 283 -36.19 -3.66 -7.63
CA ALA A 283 -37.12 -3.88 -8.72
C ALA A 283 -38.51 -3.29 -8.44
N SER A 284 -38.97 -3.24 -7.19
CA SER A 284 -40.21 -2.53 -6.82
C SER A 284 -40.07 -1.01 -7.01
N LEU A 285 -38.91 -0.43 -6.66
CA LEU A 285 -38.58 0.97 -6.96
C LEU A 285 -38.47 1.26 -8.48
N GLU A 286 -38.29 0.23 -9.30
CA GLU A 286 -38.32 0.33 -10.77
C GLU A 286 -39.71 0.22 -11.38
N GLY A 287 -40.75 -0.02 -10.58
CA GLY A 287 -42.12 -0.21 -11.07
C GLY A 287 -42.36 -1.58 -11.70
N ARG A 288 -41.45 -2.54 -11.52
CA ARG A 288 -41.66 -3.93 -11.96
C ARG A 288 -42.63 -4.59 -10.97
N LYS A 289 -43.79 -5.07 -11.44
CA LYS A 289 -44.76 -5.82 -10.62
C LYS A 289 -44.16 -7.17 -10.22
N ILE A 290 -43.57 -7.22 -9.04
CA ILE A 290 -43.03 -8.44 -8.43
C ILE A 290 -43.83 -8.72 -7.16
N LYS A 291 -43.98 -10.00 -6.81
CA LYS A 291 -44.61 -10.43 -5.56
C LYS A 291 -43.79 -9.85 -4.39
N GLU A 292 -44.28 -8.79 -3.77
CA GLU A 292 -43.52 -8.11 -2.71
C GLU A 292 -43.33 -9.02 -1.51
N LEU A 293 -42.07 -9.22 -1.12
CA LEU A 293 -41.74 -9.81 0.16
C LEU A 293 -42.23 -8.90 1.30
N SER A 294 -42.86 -9.48 2.32
CA SER A 294 -43.36 -8.70 3.46
C SER A 294 -42.23 -7.92 4.14
N THR A 295 -42.53 -6.72 4.65
CA THR A 295 -41.57 -5.89 5.40
C THR A 295 -40.94 -6.66 6.56
N ALA A 296 -41.70 -7.54 7.23
CA ALA A 296 -41.21 -8.39 8.30
C ALA A 296 -40.15 -9.40 7.81
N THR A 297 -40.36 -10.01 6.64
CA THR A 297 -39.38 -10.95 6.06
C THR A 297 -38.12 -10.23 5.58
N ARG A 298 -38.23 -9.01 5.02
CA ARG A 298 -37.07 -8.19 4.64
C ARG A 298 -36.22 -7.83 5.88
N ALA A 299 -36.89 -7.44 6.97
CA ALA A 299 -36.21 -7.11 8.22
C ALA A 299 -35.50 -8.34 8.84
N SER A 300 -36.12 -9.52 8.79
CA SER A 300 -35.51 -10.73 9.36
C SER A 300 -34.31 -11.22 8.55
N THR A 301 -34.36 -11.18 7.20
CA THR A 301 -33.20 -11.55 6.35
C THR A 301 -32.06 -10.55 6.46
N LEU A 302 -32.37 -9.25 6.60
CA LEU A 302 -31.36 -8.22 6.86
C LEU A 302 -30.68 -8.44 8.22
N SER A 303 -31.48 -8.64 9.28
CA SER A 303 -30.95 -8.82 10.64
C SER A 303 -30.05 -10.06 10.75
N SER A 304 -30.40 -11.17 10.11
CA SER A 304 -29.57 -12.38 10.13
C SER A 304 -28.24 -12.17 9.41
N ALA A 305 -28.27 -11.55 8.22
CA ALA A 305 -27.06 -11.25 7.46
C ALA A 305 -26.14 -10.26 8.17
N VAL A 306 -26.69 -9.17 8.73
CA VAL A 306 -25.92 -8.20 9.53
C VAL A 306 -25.30 -8.88 10.74
N SER A 307 -25.99 -9.84 11.37
CA SER A 307 -25.44 -10.61 12.49
C SER A 307 -24.23 -11.46 12.07
N SER A 308 -24.32 -12.19 10.95
CA SER A 308 -23.19 -12.96 10.39
C SER A 308 -22.00 -12.08 10.00
N LEU A 309 -22.26 -10.95 9.34
CA LEU A 309 -21.20 -10.00 9.00
C LEU A 309 -20.58 -9.38 10.27
N SER A 310 -21.39 -9.14 11.31
CA SER A 310 -20.90 -8.63 12.59
C SER A 310 -20.02 -9.66 13.31
N SER A 311 -20.36 -10.96 13.30
CA SER A 311 -19.47 -12.00 13.85
C SER A 311 -18.14 -12.07 13.12
N THR A 312 -18.16 -11.94 11.78
CA THR A 312 -16.93 -11.82 10.98
C THR A 312 -16.13 -10.57 11.39
N GLY A 313 -16.80 -9.43 11.62
CA GLY A 313 -16.18 -8.19 12.10
C GLY A 313 -15.50 -8.34 13.47
N ILE A 314 -16.12 -9.07 14.41
CA ILE A 314 -15.54 -9.36 15.73
C ILE A 314 -14.28 -10.21 15.59
N SER A 315 -14.31 -11.24 14.73
CA SER A 315 -13.17 -12.11 14.42
C SER A 315 -11.98 -11.29 13.90
N LEU A 316 -12.21 -10.40 12.93
CA LEU A 316 -11.20 -9.51 12.37
C LEU A 316 -10.64 -8.51 13.40
N SER A 317 -11.47 -8.00 14.31
CA SER A 317 -11.07 -7.00 15.31
C SER A 317 -10.17 -7.59 16.40
N ARG A 318 -10.44 -8.83 16.83
CA ARG A 318 -9.59 -9.55 17.82
C ARG A 318 -8.14 -9.69 17.37
N MET A 319 -7.92 -9.79 16.05
CA MET A 319 -6.59 -9.88 15.48
C MET A 319 -5.84 -8.54 15.52
N ASP A 320 -6.56 -7.42 15.37
CA ASP A 320 -5.97 -6.08 15.42
C ASP A 320 -5.48 -5.75 16.85
N GLU A 321 -6.30 -6.07 17.86
CA GLU A 321 -5.98 -5.85 19.28
C GLU A 321 -4.74 -6.66 19.74
N LYS A 322 -4.62 -7.93 19.32
CA LYS A 322 -3.48 -8.79 19.66
C LYS A 322 -2.16 -8.21 19.10
N GLU A 323 -2.22 -7.56 17.94
CA GLU A 323 -1.05 -6.90 17.35
C GLU A 323 -0.68 -5.62 18.11
N ASP A 324 -1.64 -4.78 18.46
CA ASP A 324 -1.39 -3.55 19.22
C ASP A 324 -0.86 -3.83 20.64
N ASP A 325 -1.34 -4.88 21.31
CA ASP A 325 -0.79 -5.34 22.59
C ASP A 325 0.66 -5.79 22.47
N ASN A 326 1.01 -6.49 21.38
CA ASN A 326 2.40 -6.84 21.09
C ASN A 326 3.25 -5.59 20.84
N ARG A 327 2.71 -4.56 20.18
CA ARG A 327 3.41 -3.28 19.95
C ARG A 327 3.64 -2.52 21.26
N LEU A 328 2.65 -2.47 22.15
CA LEU A 328 2.75 -1.84 23.47
C LEU A 328 3.76 -2.56 24.38
N LYS A 329 3.79 -3.90 24.35
CA LYS A 329 4.80 -4.70 25.06
C LYS A 329 6.21 -4.45 24.52
N VAL A 330 6.39 -4.41 23.20
CA VAL A 330 7.68 -4.07 22.57
C VAL A 330 8.11 -2.64 22.92
N ARG A 331 7.18 -1.67 22.95
CA ARG A 331 7.46 -0.29 23.40
C ARG A 331 7.86 -0.20 24.87
N ARG A 332 7.27 -1.00 25.77
CA ARG A 332 7.64 -1.03 27.20
C ARG A 332 9.03 -1.64 27.43
N VAL A 333 9.40 -2.66 26.66
CA VAL A 333 10.74 -3.28 26.74
C VAL A 333 11.82 -2.37 26.14
N HIS A 334 11.46 -1.48 25.21
CA HIS A 334 12.33 -0.46 24.64
C HIS A 334 11.98 0.95 25.14
N SER A 335 12.11 1.19 26.44
CA SER A 335 12.43 2.54 26.93
C SER A 335 13.86 2.90 26.47
N PRO A 336 14.16 4.20 26.22
CA PRO A 336 15.27 4.57 25.35
C PRO A 336 16.62 4.26 26.01
N LEU A 337 17.28 3.21 25.55
CA LEU A 337 18.73 3.15 25.65
C LEU A 337 19.29 4.26 24.77
N PRO A 338 20.21 5.11 25.25
CA PRO A 338 20.81 6.15 24.44
C PRO A 338 21.67 5.48 23.35
N LEU A 339 21.13 5.33 22.14
CA LEU A 339 21.90 4.95 20.95
C LEU A 339 22.72 6.14 20.44
N TYR A 340 23.49 6.76 21.35
CA TYR A 340 24.48 7.78 21.02
C TYR A 340 25.85 7.37 21.54
N SER A 341 26.32 6.18 21.18
CA SER A 341 27.74 5.83 21.29
C SER A 341 28.06 4.52 20.57
N ILE A 342 27.96 4.45 19.24
CA ILE A 342 28.79 3.56 18.40
C ILE A 342 28.82 4.21 17.01
N PHE A 343 30.00 4.72 16.63
CA PHE A 343 30.43 5.34 15.36
C PHE A 343 30.91 6.79 15.43
N LEU A 344 31.84 7.08 16.33
CA LEU A 344 32.95 8.02 16.08
C LEU A 344 34.22 7.42 16.68
N ARG A 345 34.93 6.57 15.93
CA ARG A 345 36.35 6.29 16.19
C ARG A 345 37.13 7.07 15.15
N GLN A 346 37.28 8.37 15.39
CA GLN A 346 38.18 9.22 14.62
C GLN A 346 39.46 9.37 15.45
N THR A 347 40.54 8.85 14.90
CA THR A 347 41.91 9.08 15.35
C THR A 347 42.23 10.56 15.25
N SER A 348 42.56 11.23 16.34
CA SER A 348 43.46 12.38 16.30
C SER A 348 44.13 12.65 17.64
N MET A 349 45.33 13.20 17.53
CA MET A 349 46.37 13.38 18.53
C MET A 349 46.00 14.30 19.71
N ARG A 350 46.57 13.93 20.87
CA ARG A 350 47.11 14.77 21.96
C ARG A 350 46.69 16.26 22.00
N ARG A 351 46.02 16.66 23.08
CA ARG A 351 46.45 17.81 23.91
C ARG A 351 45.91 17.73 25.34
N CYS A 352 46.65 18.39 26.23
CA CYS A 352 46.72 18.28 27.68
C CYS A 352 45.85 19.34 28.41
N GLY A 353 45.47 19.05 29.66
CA GLY A 353 44.94 19.98 30.69
C GLY A 353 43.42 20.22 30.61
N THR A 354 42.62 20.31 31.68
CA THR A 354 42.87 20.44 33.12
C THR A 354 41.58 20.04 33.86
N THR A 355 41.72 19.48 35.05
CA THR A 355 40.71 19.05 36.02
C THR A 355 39.86 20.18 36.62
N TRP A 356 38.53 20.15 36.60
CA TRP A 356 37.69 20.78 37.65
C TRP A 356 36.40 19.97 37.91
N SER A 357 36.06 19.88 39.20
CA SER A 357 35.15 18.93 39.83
C SER A 357 33.68 19.38 39.92
N PHE A 358 32.82 18.36 40.02
CA PHE A 358 31.49 18.25 40.63
C PHE A 358 30.81 19.50 41.24
N ILE A 359 29.57 19.76 40.82
CA ILE A 359 28.46 20.15 41.71
C ILE A 359 27.19 19.38 41.27
N SER A 360 26.61 18.63 42.20
CA SER A 360 25.33 17.95 42.08
C SER A 360 24.26 18.86 42.71
N VAL A 361 23.18 19.16 41.97
CA VAL A 361 21.97 19.77 42.54
C VAL A 361 20.78 18.95 42.09
N SER A 362 20.18 18.25 43.04
CA SER A 362 18.90 17.58 42.94
C SER A 362 17.77 18.64 42.94
N GLY A 363 17.03 18.72 41.85
CA GLY A 363 15.84 19.56 41.71
C GLY A 363 14.61 18.71 41.44
N VAL A 364 13.77 18.58 42.47
CA VAL A 364 12.45 17.97 42.43
C VAL A 364 11.54 18.85 41.56
N PHE A 365 10.92 18.30 40.51
CA PHE A 365 9.82 18.99 39.81
C PHE A 365 8.57 18.12 39.79
N SER A 366 7.55 18.66 40.45
CA SER A 366 6.19 18.15 40.58
C SER A 366 5.49 18.01 39.24
N PHE A 367 4.67 16.96 39.17
CA PHE A 367 3.62 16.80 38.17
C PHE A 367 2.65 17.98 38.24
N SER A 368 2.43 18.65 37.11
CA SER A 368 1.30 19.54 36.90
C SER A 368 0.51 19.04 35.70
N THR A 369 -0.70 18.60 35.99
CA THR A 369 -1.74 18.20 35.04
C THR A 369 -2.27 19.43 34.33
N CYS A 370 -2.00 19.58 33.03
CA CYS A 370 -2.68 20.56 32.19
C CYS A 370 -3.93 19.91 31.59
N SER A 371 -5.08 20.30 32.11
CA SER A 371 -6.42 20.02 31.61
C SER A 371 -6.58 20.63 30.21
N VAL A 372 -7.03 19.85 29.23
CA VAL A 372 -7.38 20.36 27.89
C VAL A 372 -8.91 20.52 27.83
N PRO A 373 -9.45 21.70 27.51
CA PRO A 373 -10.87 21.88 27.34
C PRO A 373 -11.36 21.29 26.01
N ASN A 374 -12.60 20.81 26.08
CA ASN A 374 -13.42 20.21 25.03
C ASN A 374 -13.56 21.15 23.81
N LEU A 375 -13.14 20.73 22.62
CA LEU A 375 -13.48 21.41 21.36
C LEU A 375 -14.24 20.43 20.44
N THR A 376 -15.55 20.61 20.45
CA THR A 376 -16.50 20.05 19.48
C THR A 376 -16.47 20.87 18.18
N SER A 377 -16.50 20.16 17.05
CA SER A 377 -17.07 20.56 15.75
C SER A 377 -16.81 21.98 15.25
N ASP A 378 -15.79 22.18 14.40
CA ASP A 378 -15.81 23.17 13.28
C ASP A 378 -14.53 23.13 12.41
N LEU A 379 -14.12 21.94 11.95
CA LEU A 379 -12.92 21.78 11.11
C LEU A 379 -13.18 21.10 9.75
N PHE A 380 -14.37 21.28 9.18
CA PHE A 380 -14.76 20.62 7.91
C PHE A 380 -15.07 21.56 6.74
N ASN A 381 -14.76 22.86 6.81
CA ASN A 381 -15.06 23.80 5.73
C ASN A 381 -13.86 24.63 5.24
N LEU A 382 -12.78 23.96 4.83
CA LEU A 382 -11.79 24.59 3.93
C LEU A 382 -11.35 23.59 2.86
N GLN A 383 -11.95 23.70 1.66
CA GLN A 383 -11.36 23.18 0.42
C GLN A 383 -10.14 24.05 0.06
N PRO A 384 -8.98 23.46 -0.28
CA PRO A 384 -7.96 24.20 -1.01
C PRO A 384 -8.29 24.16 -2.51
N THR A 385 -8.63 25.32 -3.06
CA THR A 385 -8.70 25.55 -4.50
C THR A 385 -7.29 25.50 -5.07
N PHE A 386 -6.94 24.41 -5.78
CA PHE A 386 -5.68 24.29 -6.50
C PHE A 386 -5.83 24.95 -7.89
N ASN A 387 -5.15 26.08 -8.10
CA ASN A 387 -5.02 26.71 -9.42
C ASN A 387 -3.70 26.25 -10.08
N PRO A 388 -3.71 25.54 -11.21
CA PRO A 388 -2.49 25.27 -11.95
C PRO A 388 -2.11 26.51 -12.79
N HIS A 389 -0.96 27.11 -12.51
CA HIS A 389 -0.30 28.03 -13.45
C HIS A 389 0.33 27.20 -14.58
N ILE A 390 -0.21 27.35 -15.80
CA ILE A 390 0.38 26.87 -17.04
C ILE A 390 1.41 27.91 -17.48
N HIS A 391 2.69 27.55 -17.48
CA HIS A 391 3.70 28.28 -18.26
C HIS A 391 3.66 27.76 -19.70
N THR A 392 3.04 28.52 -20.59
CA THR A 392 3.16 28.38 -22.05
C THR A 392 4.54 28.85 -22.48
N VAL A 393 5.36 27.95 -23.00
CA VAL A 393 6.58 28.31 -23.74
C VAL A 393 6.16 28.67 -25.17
N GLN A 394 6.34 29.94 -25.54
CA GLN A 394 6.17 30.42 -26.91
C GLN A 394 7.34 29.97 -27.79
N SER A 395 7.00 29.28 -28.88
CA SER A 395 7.87 29.01 -30.02
C SER A 395 7.90 30.25 -30.92
N ASN A 396 9.08 30.82 -31.14
CA ASN A 396 9.31 31.84 -32.16
C ASN A 396 10.38 31.35 -33.14
N ASN A 397 9.95 31.08 -34.38
CA ASN A 397 10.80 30.96 -35.55
C ASN A 397 10.94 32.33 -36.23
N ASN A 398 12.17 32.70 -36.59
CA ASN A 398 12.63 33.26 -37.88
C ASN A 398 13.82 34.21 -37.69
N ALA A 399 14.97 33.91 -38.31
CA ALA A 399 15.41 34.54 -39.58
C ALA A 399 16.95 34.52 -39.81
N TRP A 400 17.32 34.30 -41.09
CA TRP A 400 18.61 34.50 -41.79
C TRP A 400 19.70 33.39 -41.67
N GLY A 401 20.25 32.80 -42.73
CA GLY A 401 20.11 33.05 -44.16
C GLY A 401 20.77 31.98 -45.06
N ASP A 402 20.24 31.95 -46.29
CA ASP A 402 20.68 31.38 -47.58
C ASP A 402 22.07 30.73 -47.77
N ILE A 403 22.10 29.61 -48.53
CA ILE A 403 22.71 29.46 -49.87
C ILE A 403 22.45 28.03 -50.40
N GLN A 404 21.77 27.93 -51.54
CA GLN A 404 21.76 26.82 -52.53
C GLN A 404 22.17 27.44 -53.89
N PRO A 405 22.38 26.71 -55.03
CA PRO A 405 22.00 25.32 -55.37
C PRO A 405 23.05 24.52 -56.19
N GLN A 406 22.77 23.26 -56.53
CA GLN A 406 22.78 22.80 -57.94
C GLN A 406 22.13 21.42 -58.14
N THR A 407 21.45 21.32 -59.26
CA THR A 407 20.59 20.25 -59.80
C THR A 407 21.39 19.20 -60.60
N ASN A 408 20.88 17.97 -60.71
CA ASN A 408 20.47 17.39 -62.01
C ASN A 408 19.97 15.93 -61.92
N THR A 409 18.91 15.72 -62.70
CA THR A 409 18.19 14.50 -63.08
C THR A 409 18.98 13.58 -64.01
N HIS A 410 18.71 12.26 -63.99
CA HIS A 410 18.40 11.44 -65.20
C HIS A 410 18.18 9.94 -64.86
N THR A 411 17.17 9.34 -65.50
CA THR A 411 16.83 7.90 -65.67
C THR A 411 16.87 7.57 -67.18
N PRO A 412 16.51 6.35 -67.68
CA PRO A 412 16.93 4.94 -67.44
C PRO A 412 17.44 4.29 -68.79
N PRO A 413 17.41 2.96 -69.11
CA PRO A 413 16.18 2.15 -69.36
C PRO A 413 16.25 0.61 -69.09
N TYR A 414 15.10 -0.04 -69.37
CA TYR A 414 14.68 -1.45 -69.29
C TYR A 414 15.23 -2.41 -70.37
N THR A 415 15.25 -3.73 -70.08
CA THR A 415 14.87 -4.80 -71.04
C THR A 415 14.31 -6.06 -70.36
N GLN A 416 13.23 -6.62 -70.93
CA GLN A 416 12.52 -7.85 -70.57
C GLN A 416 13.07 -9.08 -71.34
N THR A 417 12.87 -10.29 -70.82
CA THR A 417 12.48 -11.48 -71.62
C THR A 417 11.67 -12.48 -70.78
N HIS A 418 10.57 -12.96 -71.38
CA HIS A 418 9.67 -14.04 -70.95
C HIS A 418 10.26 -15.43 -71.25
N ILE A 419 9.79 -16.50 -70.57
CA ILE A 419 9.17 -17.72 -71.16
C ILE A 419 8.59 -18.67 -70.07
N SER A 420 7.29 -18.93 -70.30
CA SER A 420 6.30 -19.96 -69.99
C SER A 420 6.65 -21.39 -69.49
N THR A 421 5.68 -21.95 -68.71
CA THR A 421 5.16 -23.36 -68.66
C THR A 421 6.10 -24.46 -68.10
N GLN A 422 5.69 -25.42 -67.25
CA GLN A 422 4.51 -26.28 -67.34
C GLN A 422 4.24 -27.04 -66.01
N ILE A 423 2.98 -27.43 -65.85
CA ILE A 423 2.35 -28.31 -64.85
C ILE A 423 2.88 -29.75 -64.97
N ASN A 424 3.01 -30.48 -63.85
CA ASN A 424 2.57 -31.88 -63.77
C ASN A 424 2.43 -32.36 -62.31
N SER A 425 1.22 -32.81 -62.00
CA SER A 425 0.87 -33.77 -60.95
C SER A 425 1.31 -35.17 -61.38
N ASP A 426 1.65 -36.04 -60.42
CA ASP A 426 1.02 -37.36 -60.24
C ASP A 426 1.82 -38.28 -59.27
N SER A 427 1.06 -38.78 -58.29
CA SER A 427 1.00 -40.19 -57.86
C SER A 427 2.24 -40.93 -57.31
N CYS A 428 2.27 -41.12 -55.99
CA CYS A 428 2.23 -42.43 -55.31
C CYS A 428 1.88 -42.25 -53.83
#